data_AF-A0A432HXA1-F1
#
_entry.id   AF-A0A432HXA1-F1
#
_cell.length_a   1.000
_cell.length_b   1.000
_cell.length_c   1.000
_cell.angle_alpha   90.00
_cell.angle_beta   90.00
_cell.angle_gamma   90.00
#
_symmetry.space_group_name_H-M   'P 1'
#
loop_
_entity.id
_entity.type
_entity.pdbx_description
1 polymer ?
#
loop_
_entity_poly.entity_id
_entity_poly.type
_entity_poly.pdbx_seq_one_letter_code
_entity_poly.pdbx_strand_id
1 'polypeptide(L)'
;MSSQLDNIITSEVIHLGKHYDEALIPDEMRRNFDVYDRISALSIDLGSFEDNVGSLANAGIAGVIVQESGLVYLSGTSGGTLPMNDDADRIEHGIAGAQDAADVLITRLHWALSCGGEGDLNDVLYTVKALGMVVTPGGGVTSAGPPVTNGFSFRWQSVFGGPKSDYAENGVDPGGFAGIHARSAIGGFDGRFSIEPEIIVAVPPSLTRDIIMNRGWVFPLPPAMLEKVKSQRG
;
A
#
# COMPACT_ATOMS: atom_id res chain seq x y z
N MET A 1 25.92 30.99 37.41
CA MET A 1 24.57 30.44 37.18
C MET A 1 24.23 30.81 35.73
N SER A 2 24.57 30.02 34.70
CA SER A 2 24.12 28.64 34.41
C SER A 2 22.60 28.55 34.60
N SER A 3 21.74 28.37 33.60
CA SER A 3 21.87 27.84 32.25
C SER A 3 20.76 28.43 31.35
N GLN A 4 21.12 28.96 30.17
CA GLN A 4 20.18 29.31 29.08
C GLN A 4 20.63 28.66 27.76
N LEU A 5 21.25 27.49 27.89
CA LEU A 5 21.60 26.61 26.78
C LEU A 5 20.91 25.27 27.07
N ASP A 6 20.42 24.66 26.00
CA ASP A 6 19.89 23.30 25.90
C ASP A 6 18.38 23.14 26.08
N ASN A 7 17.62 23.79 25.21
CA ASN A 7 16.41 23.18 24.64
C ASN A 7 16.58 23.14 23.11
N ILE A 8 17.60 22.41 22.65
CA ILE A 8 17.59 21.85 21.31
C ILE A 8 16.57 20.71 21.37
N ILE A 9 15.31 21.02 21.08
CA ILE A 9 14.40 20.00 20.56
C ILE A 9 15.04 19.64 19.22
N THR A 10 15.78 18.55 19.18
CA THR A 10 16.06 17.86 17.93
C THR A 10 14.69 17.52 17.36
N SER A 11 14.20 18.31 16.42
CA SER A 11 13.15 17.84 15.52
C SER A 11 13.73 16.59 14.89
N GLU A 12 13.23 15.42 15.27
CA GLU A 12 13.53 14.22 14.50
C GLU A 12 13.22 14.57 13.04
N VAL A 13 14.24 14.43 12.18
CA VAL A 13 14.07 14.66 10.76
C VAL A 13 13.18 13.52 10.28
N ILE A 14 11.88 13.80 10.15
CA ILE A 14 10.94 12.87 9.55
C ILE A 14 11.45 12.56 8.15
N HIS A 15 11.71 11.30 7.86
CA HIS A 15 12.13 10.88 6.54
C HIS A 15 10.90 10.86 5.62
N LEU A 16 10.76 11.89 4.80
CA LEU A 16 9.84 11.89 3.66
C LEU A 16 10.60 11.41 2.41
N GLY A 17 9.86 10.79 1.49
CA GLY A 17 10.44 10.15 0.32
C GLY A 17 11.18 11.16 -0.57
N LYS A 18 12.22 10.71 -1.27
CA LYS A 18 13.12 11.54 -2.09
C LYS A 18 12.37 12.49 -3.03
N HIS A 19 11.22 12.08 -3.54
CA HIS A 19 10.42 12.82 -4.51
C HIS A 19 9.19 13.51 -3.89
N TYR A 20 8.89 13.27 -2.61
CA TYR A 20 7.65 13.72 -1.95
C TYR A 20 7.58 15.24 -1.73
N ASP A 21 8.71 15.86 -1.39
CA ASP A 21 8.74 17.27 -0.99
C ASP A 21 8.35 18.22 -2.13
N GLU A 22 8.66 17.85 -3.36
CA GLU A 22 8.35 18.64 -4.56
C GLU A 22 6.89 18.48 -5.04
N ALA A 23 6.11 17.61 -4.40
CA ALA A 23 4.74 17.35 -4.81
C ALA A 23 3.81 18.56 -4.60
N LEU A 24 2.80 18.69 -5.45
CA LEU A 24 1.78 19.75 -5.34
C LEU A 24 0.67 19.36 -4.33
N ILE A 25 1.05 19.08 -3.09
CA ILE A 25 0.14 18.78 -1.97
C ILE A 25 0.14 19.97 -1.00
N PRO A 26 -1.04 20.48 -0.58
CA PRO A 26 -1.12 21.47 0.49
C PRO A 26 -0.44 20.98 1.78
N ASP A 27 0.24 21.86 2.49
CA ASP A 27 1.01 21.49 3.69
C ASP A 27 0.12 20.82 4.76
N GLU A 28 -1.14 21.23 4.88
CA GLU A 28 -2.12 20.66 5.81
C GLU A 28 -2.55 19.22 5.46
N MET A 29 -2.29 18.79 4.22
CA MET A 29 -2.57 17.43 3.75
C MET A 29 -1.32 16.56 3.65
N ARG A 30 -0.13 17.14 3.84
CA ARG A 30 1.13 16.39 3.82
C ARG A 30 1.22 15.48 5.03
N ARG A 31 1.84 14.32 4.82
CA ARG A 31 2.20 13.46 5.93
C ARG A 31 3.34 14.07 6.75
N ASN A 32 3.32 13.84 8.05
CA ASN A 32 4.35 14.27 9.00
C ASN A 32 4.94 13.07 9.78
N PHE A 33 4.89 11.88 9.21
CA PHE A 33 5.43 10.65 9.80
C PHE A 33 6.08 9.80 8.73
N ASP A 34 7.01 8.94 9.16
CA ASP A 34 7.61 7.90 8.31
C ASP A 34 6.67 6.69 8.26
N VAL A 35 6.26 6.28 7.06
CA VAL A 35 5.38 5.11 6.87
C VAL A 35 6.02 3.82 7.39
N TYR A 36 7.35 3.72 7.43
CA TYR A 36 8.05 2.55 7.92
C TYR A 36 7.96 2.39 9.44
N ASP A 37 7.87 3.49 10.19
CA ASP A 37 7.60 3.42 11.64
C ASP A 37 6.24 2.77 11.90
N ARG A 38 5.24 3.12 11.10
CA ARG A 38 3.90 2.53 11.19
C ARG A 38 3.89 1.07 10.75
N ILE A 39 4.56 0.72 9.65
CA ILE A 39 4.72 -0.67 9.20
C ILE A 39 5.35 -1.53 10.30
N SER A 40 6.41 -1.02 10.95
CA SER A 40 7.07 -1.69 12.07
C SER A 40 6.13 -1.88 13.27
N ALA A 41 5.45 -0.82 13.70
CA ALA A 41 4.49 -0.88 14.81
C ALA A 41 3.31 -1.82 14.54
N LEU A 42 2.88 -1.91 13.28
CA LEU A 42 1.81 -2.80 12.81
C LEU A 42 2.28 -4.24 12.57
N SER A 43 3.58 -4.51 12.78
CA SER A 43 4.22 -5.83 12.57
C SER A 43 4.05 -6.37 11.14
N ILE A 44 4.08 -5.48 10.14
CA ILE A 44 4.02 -5.86 8.73
C ILE A 44 5.42 -6.27 8.27
N ASP A 45 5.58 -7.54 7.90
CA ASP A 45 6.83 -8.05 7.34
C ASP A 45 6.93 -7.72 5.84
N LEU A 46 7.87 -6.84 5.49
CA LEU A 46 8.17 -6.50 4.10
C LEU A 46 9.05 -7.58 3.44
N GLY A 47 9.60 -8.53 4.18
CA GLY A 47 10.49 -9.58 3.69
C GLY A 47 11.80 -9.03 3.11
N SER A 48 12.48 -9.87 2.32
CA SER A 48 13.74 -9.51 1.67
C SER A 48 13.58 -9.20 0.19
N PHE A 49 14.64 -8.66 -0.41
CA PHE A 49 14.71 -8.44 -1.87
C PHE A 49 14.59 -9.77 -2.61
N GLU A 50 15.26 -10.82 -2.11
CA GLU A 50 15.30 -12.15 -2.70
C GLU A 50 13.92 -12.82 -2.71
N ASP A 51 13.10 -12.56 -1.69
CA ASP A 51 11.76 -13.13 -1.57
C ASP A 51 10.75 -12.44 -2.49
N ASN A 52 10.93 -11.15 -2.76
CA ASN A 52 9.91 -10.31 -3.38
C ASN A 52 10.25 -9.78 -4.78
N VAL A 53 11.53 -9.69 -5.14
CA VAL A 53 11.99 -9.13 -6.41
C VAL A 53 12.37 -10.24 -7.38
N GLY A 54 11.37 -10.60 -8.19
CA GLY A 54 11.47 -11.68 -9.17
C GLY A 54 11.51 -11.23 -10.63
N SER A 55 11.62 -12.22 -11.51
CA SER A 55 11.52 -12.05 -12.96
C SER A 55 10.07 -12.16 -13.41
N LEU A 56 9.67 -11.33 -14.38
CA LEU A 56 8.38 -11.42 -15.06
C LEU A 56 8.28 -12.65 -15.97
N ALA A 57 9.40 -13.33 -16.26
CA ALA A 57 9.39 -14.54 -17.06
C ALA A 57 8.42 -15.57 -16.47
N ASN A 58 7.43 -15.98 -17.26
CA ASN A 58 6.37 -16.93 -16.91
C ASN A 58 5.35 -16.47 -15.85
N ALA A 59 5.37 -15.21 -15.41
CA ALA A 59 4.40 -14.69 -14.43
C ALA A 59 2.96 -14.52 -14.98
N GLY A 60 2.80 -14.44 -16.31
CA GLY A 60 1.50 -14.32 -17.00
C GLY A 60 0.85 -12.93 -16.91
N ILE A 61 0.91 -12.28 -15.74
CA ILE A 61 0.40 -10.93 -15.47
C ILE A 61 1.39 -10.13 -14.61
N ALA A 62 1.30 -8.80 -14.68
CA ALA A 62 2.06 -7.93 -13.79
C ALA A 62 1.45 -7.91 -12.40
N GLY A 63 2.29 -7.80 -11.36
CA GLY A 63 1.86 -7.46 -10.01
C GLY A 63 1.66 -5.96 -9.82
N VAL A 64 2.46 -5.13 -10.50
CA VAL A 64 2.34 -3.67 -10.50
C VAL A 64 2.64 -3.11 -11.90
N ILE A 65 1.87 -2.09 -12.30
CA ILE A 65 2.17 -1.23 -13.45
C ILE A 65 2.39 0.20 -12.97
N VAL A 66 3.54 0.76 -13.33
CA VAL A 66 3.91 2.14 -13.08
C VAL A 66 3.62 2.95 -14.33
N GLN A 67 2.73 3.93 -14.24
CA GLN A 67 2.39 4.81 -15.35
C GLN A 67 3.13 6.14 -15.19
N GLU A 68 3.63 6.66 -16.32
CA GLU A 68 4.58 7.79 -16.38
C GLU A 68 4.10 9.10 -15.70
N SER A 69 2.79 9.30 -15.56
CA SER A 69 2.21 10.49 -14.93
C SER A 69 2.06 10.38 -13.41
N GLY A 70 2.65 9.37 -12.76
CA GLY A 70 2.60 9.23 -11.30
C GLY A 70 1.55 8.25 -10.78
N LEU A 71 0.86 7.49 -11.63
CA LEU A 71 -0.11 6.50 -11.18
C LEU A 71 0.52 5.11 -11.11
N VAL A 72 0.29 4.40 -10.01
CA VAL A 72 0.78 3.04 -9.79
C VAL A 72 -0.41 2.13 -9.54
N TYR A 73 -0.57 1.11 -10.39
CA TYR A 73 -1.67 0.16 -10.37
C TYR A 73 -1.17 -1.16 -9.83
N LEU A 74 -1.78 -1.65 -8.75
CA LEU A 74 -1.44 -2.94 -8.16
C LEU A 74 -2.53 -3.94 -8.50
N SER A 75 -2.13 -5.07 -9.07
CA SER A 75 -3.02 -6.21 -9.28
C SER A 75 -3.53 -6.75 -7.95
N GLY A 76 -4.72 -7.35 -8.00
CA GLY A 76 -5.36 -7.89 -6.81
C GLY A 76 -4.56 -9.00 -6.13
N THR A 77 -4.92 -9.28 -4.88
CA THR A 77 -4.42 -10.46 -4.16
C THR A 77 -5.54 -11.03 -3.32
N SER A 78 -5.71 -12.35 -3.32
CA SER A 78 -6.75 -12.97 -2.50
C SER A 78 -6.39 -12.91 -1.01
N GLY A 79 -7.41 -12.83 -0.16
CA GLY A 79 -7.30 -12.82 1.29
C GLY A 79 -8.40 -13.68 1.92
N GLY A 80 -8.07 -14.31 3.06
CA GLY A 80 -8.93 -15.26 3.76
C GLY A 80 -9.12 -16.58 3.00
N THR A 81 -9.64 -17.58 3.68
CA THR A 81 -9.74 -18.96 3.16
C THR A 81 -11.17 -19.45 2.90
N LEU A 82 -12.17 -18.57 3.05
CA LEU A 82 -13.56 -18.98 3.11
C LEU A 82 -14.48 -18.00 2.37
N PRO A 83 -15.41 -18.49 1.52
CA PRO A 83 -16.45 -17.64 0.94
C PRO A 83 -17.31 -16.98 2.02
N MET A 84 -17.83 -15.80 1.72
CA MET A 84 -18.50 -14.94 2.69
C MET A 84 -20.02 -15.16 2.72
N ASN A 85 -20.56 -15.02 3.93
CA ASN A 85 -21.99 -14.93 4.26
C ASN A 85 -22.17 -13.89 5.38
N ASP A 86 -23.38 -13.72 5.91
CA ASP A 86 -23.69 -12.72 6.95
C ASP A 86 -23.43 -13.21 8.39
N ASP A 87 -22.81 -14.39 8.59
CA ASP A 87 -22.46 -14.86 9.93
C ASP A 87 -21.34 -13.99 10.51
N ALA A 88 -21.46 -13.58 11.78
CA ALA A 88 -20.52 -12.66 12.42
C ALA A 88 -19.07 -13.18 12.38
N ASP A 89 -18.86 -14.43 12.77
CA ASP A 89 -17.54 -15.09 12.73
C ASP A 89 -16.99 -15.16 11.29
N ARG A 90 -17.87 -15.30 10.30
CA ARG A 90 -17.46 -15.32 8.89
C ARG A 90 -17.03 -13.94 8.43
N ILE A 91 -17.75 -12.89 8.84
CA ILE A 91 -17.39 -11.49 8.56
C ILE A 91 -16.04 -11.16 9.20
N GLU A 92 -15.81 -11.55 10.46
CA GLU A 92 -14.54 -11.35 11.15
C GLU A 92 -13.38 -12.06 10.44
N HIS A 93 -13.57 -13.31 10.04
CA HIS A 93 -12.61 -14.05 9.22
C HIS A 93 -12.28 -13.32 7.91
N GLY A 94 -13.31 -12.78 7.22
CA GLY A 94 -13.11 -12.00 6.01
C GLY A 94 -12.37 -10.69 6.26
N ILE A 95 -12.64 -10.00 7.37
CA ILE A 95 -11.93 -8.78 7.76
C ILE A 95 -10.44 -9.09 7.98
N ALA A 96 -10.12 -10.15 8.72
CA ALA A 96 -8.73 -10.58 8.93
C ALA A 96 -8.05 -10.91 7.58
N GLY A 97 -8.71 -11.69 6.73
CA GLY A 97 -8.20 -11.97 5.39
C GLY A 97 -7.99 -10.72 4.52
N ALA A 98 -8.83 -9.70 4.67
CA ALA A 98 -8.69 -8.42 3.99
C ALA A 98 -7.49 -7.61 4.51
N GLN A 99 -7.18 -7.71 5.81
CA GLN A 99 -5.98 -7.12 6.40
C GLN A 99 -4.72 -7.81 5.88
N ASP A 100 -4.70 -9.16 5.83
CA ASP A 100 -3.59 -9.92 5.24
C ASP A 100 -3.34 -9.51 3.79
N ALA A 101 -4.42 -9.33 3.00
CA ALA A 101 -4.31 -8.85 1.62
C ALA A 101 -3.76 -7.42 1.53
N ALA A 102 -4.07 -6.55 2.49
CA ALA A 102 -3.49 -5.20 2.55
C ALA A 102 -1.97 -5.27 2.78
N ASP A 103 -1.53 -6.10 3.73
CA ASP A 103 -0.11 -6.28 4.05
C ASP A 103 0.66 -6.78 2.83
N VAL A 104 0.10 -7.74 2.07
CA VAL A 104 0.68 -8.20 0.80
C VAL A 104 0.80 -7.07 -0.24
N LEU A 105 -0.22 -6.22 -0.38
CA LEU A 105 -0.16 -5.09 -1.33
C LEU A 105 0.81 -4.00 -0.88
N ILE A 106 0.95 -3.76 0.42
CA ILE A 106 1.95 -2.83 0.98
C ILE A 106 3.36 -3.33 0.69
N THR A 107 3.64 -4.61 0.95
CA THR A 107 4.93 -5.25 0.64
C THR A 107 5.21 -5.20 -0.86
N ARG A 108 4.22 -5.50 -1.70
CA ARG A 108 4.36 -5.40 -3.16
C ARG A 108 4.65 -3.99 -3.62
N LEU A 109 3.97 -2.99 -3.06
CA LEU A 109 4.22 -1.58 -3.38
C LEU A 109 5.64 -1.17 -2.99
N HIS A 110 6.07 -1.55 -1.79
CA HIS A 110 7.42 -1.26 -1.29
C HIS A 110 8.45 -1.71 -2.32
N TRP A 111 8.46 -3.00 -2.67
CA TRP A 111 9.45 -3.54 -3.61
C TRP A 111 9.29 -3.01 -5.03
N ALA A 112 8.07 -2.73 -5.47
CA ALA A 112 7.84 -2.14 -6.78
C ALA A 112 8.43 -0.72 -6.90
N LEU A 113 8.48 0.05 -5.80
CA LEU A 113 9.08 1.39 -5.76
C LEU A 113 10.59 1.35 -5.44
N SER A 114 11.02 0.46 -4.56
CA SER A 114 12.35 0.51 -3.93
C SER A 114 13.41 -0.41 -4.54
N CYS A 115 13.04 -1.41 -5.35
CA CYS A 115 13.99 -2.47 -5.70
C CYS A 115 15.25 -1.97 -6.44
N GLY A 116 15.14 -0.91 -7.23
CA GLY A 116 16.26 -0.22 -7.90
C GLY A 116 16.78 1.02 -7.16
N GLY A 117 16.26 1.33 -5.97
CA GLY A 117 16.65 2.48 -5.15
C GLY A 117 16.14 3.84 -5.64
N GLU A 118 15.14 3.86 -6.54
CA GLU A 118 14.64 5.12 -7.11
C GLU A 118 13.77 5.92 -6.12
N GLY A 119 13.02 5.23 -5.27
CA GLY A 119 12.15 5.80 -4.25
C GLY A 119 11.58 4.71 -3.35
N ASP A 120 10.56 5.02 -2.58
CA ASP A 120 10.03 4.10 -1.58
C ASP A 120 8.57 4.40 -1.17
N LEU A 121 8.06 3.78 -0.10
CA LEU A 121 6.69 4.00 0.36
C LEU A 121 6.43 5.44 0.88
N ASN A 122 7.45 6.15 1.36
CA ASN A 122 7.30 7.55 1.77
C ASN A 122 7.08 8.48 0.57
N ASP A 123 7.36 8.03 -0.66
CA ASP A 123 7.01 8.75 -1.89
C ASP A 123 5.53 8.61 -2.29
N VAL A 124 4.72 7.80 -1.60
CA VAL A 124 3.28 7.70 -1.90
C VAL A 124 2.61 9.05 -1.59
N LEU A 125 2.01 9.70 -2.57
CA LEU A 125 1.30 10.97 -2.37
C LEU A 125 -0.04 10.75 -1.69
N TYR A 126 -0.88 9.93 -2.31
CA TYR A 126 -2.20 9.58 -1.82
C TYR A 126 -2.76 8.36 -2.58
N THR A 127 -3.80 7.77 -2.03
CA THR A 127 -4.46 6.59 -2.59
C THR A 127 -5.65 7.03 -3.44
N VAL A 128 -5.72 6.58 -4.69
CA VAL A 128 -6.75 7.04 -5.63
C VAL A 128 -8.03 6.23 -5.45
N LYS A 129 -7.90 4.90 -5.57
CA LYS A 129 -9.05 3.99 -5.55
C LYS A 129 -8.66 2.61 -5.04
N ALA A 130 -9.55 2.00 -4.25
CA ALA A 130 -9.54 0.57 -3.99
C ALA A 130 -10.81 -0.10 -4.54
N LEU A 131 -10.68 -1.32 -5.03
CA LEU A 131 -11.80 -2.19 -5.39
C LEU A 131 -11.69 -3.46 -4.54
N GLY A 132 -12.67 -3.72 -3.69
CA GLY A 132 -12.79 -4.96 -2.93
C GLY A 132 -13.80 -5.90 -3.58
N MET A 133 -13.32 -7.01 -4.13
CA MET A 133 -14.17 -8.07 -4.69
C MET A 133 -14.35 -9.16 -3.63
N VAL A 134 -15.47 -9.12 -2.92
CA VAL A 134 -15.79 -10.06 -1.84
C VAL A 134 -16.47 -11.31 -2.43
N VAL A 135 -15.93 -12.48 -2.11
CA VAL A 135 -16.44 -13.75 -2.61
C VAL A 135 -17.72 -14.09 -1.86
N THR A 136 -18.85 -13.99 -2.53
CA THR A 136 -20.17 -14.27 -1.94
C THR A 136 -20.97 -15.09 -2.95
N PRO A 137 -20.95 -16.43 -2.86
CA PRO A 137 -21.64 -17.29 -3.80
C PRO A 137 -23.13 -16.93 -3.88
N GLY A 138 -23.69 -16.88 -5.09
CA GLY A 138 -25.12 -16.63 -5.30
C GLY A 138 -25.55 -15.18 -5.48
N GLY A 139 -24.64 -14.20 -5.41
CA GLY A 139 -24.88 -12.81 -5.86
C GLY A 139 -25.99 -12.05 -5.12
N GLY A 140 -25.64 -11.09 -4.27
CA GLY A 140 -26.62 -10.23 -3.58
C GLY A 140 -27.35 -10.90 -2.39
N VAL A 141 -26.92 -12.11 -2.01
CA VAL A 141 -27.46 -12.87 -0.87
C VAL A 141 -26.91 -12.45 0.49
N THR A 142 -25.93 -11.54 0.51
CA THR A 142 -25.24 -11.10 1.72
C THR A 142 -24.87 -9.63 1.62
N SER A 143 -24.77 -9.00 2.79
CA SER A 143 -24.33 -7.63 2.99
C SER A 143 -22.85 -7.50 3.38
N ALA A 144 -22.08 -8.60 3.33
CA ALA A 144 -20.71 -8.68 3.81
C ALA A 144 -19.68 -7.87 2.98
N GLY A 145 -20.04 -7.44 1.77
CA GLY A 145 -19.13 -6.70 0.88
C GLY A 145 -18.43 -5.50 1.55
N PRO A 146 -19.18 -4.47 1.97
CA PRO A 146 -18.62 -3.32 2.67
C PRO A 146 -17.86 -3.63 3.97
N PRO A 147 -18.38 -4.42 4.94
CA PRO A 147 -17.67 -4.67 6.19
C PRO A 147 -16.37 -5.46 5.99
N VAL A 148 -16.33 -6.46 5.11
CA VAL A 148 -15.08 -7.19 4.81
C VAL A 148 -14.06 -6.27 4.16
N THR A 149 -14.47 -5.47 3.17
CA THR A 149 -13.57 -4.51 2.51
C THR A 149 -13.03 -3.45 3.47
N ASN A 150 -13.74 -3.15 4.58
CA ASN A 150 -13.21 -2.26 5.61
C ASN A 150 -11.93 -2.80 6.26
N GLY A 151 -11.76 -4.12 6.39
CA GLY A 151 -10.52 -4.70 6.91
C GLY A 151 -9.30 -4.26 6.10
N PHE A 152 -9.40 -4.35 4.77
CA PHE A 152 -8.38 -3.82 3.86
C PHE A 152 -8.22 -2.31 3.99
N SER A 153 -9.33 -1.56 3.86
CA SER A 153 -9.29 -0.09 3.85
C SER A 153 -8.67 0.49 5.12
N PHE A 154 -8.97 -0.08 6.28
CA PHE A 154 -8.52 0.46 7.56
C PHE A 154 -7.08 0.06 7.84
N ARG A 155 -6.67 -1.17 7.50
CA ARG A 155 -5.26 -1.58 7.54
C ARG A 155 -4.37 -0.69 6.67
N TRP A 156 -4.83 -0.38 5.46
CA TRP A 156 -4.14 0.55 4.56
C TRP A 156 -4.06 1.97 5.13
N GLN A 157 -5.14 2.47 5.73
CA GLN A 157 -5.15 3.77 6.41
C GLN A 157 -4.23 3.81 7.63
N SER A 158 -4.08 2.72 8.37
CA SER A 158 -3.11 2.67 9.48
C SER A 158 -1.68 2.94 8.98
N VAL A 159 -1.30 2.47 7.79
CA VAL A 159 0.03 2.74 7.22
C VAL A 159 0.15 4.14 6.62
N PHE A 160 -0.81 4.59 5.79
CA PHE A 160 -0.66 5.83 5.01
C PHE A 160 -1.44 7.03 5.57
N GLY A 161 -2.16 6.87 6.67
CA GLY A 161 -2.99 7.89 7.29
C GLY A 161 -4.44 7.88 6.81
N GLY A 162 -5.38 8.10 7.73
CA GLY A 162 -6.80 8.22 7.44
C GLY A 162 -7.69 8.12 8.67
N PRO A 163 -8.99 8.47 8.58
CA PRO A 163 -9.89 8.61 9.73
C PRO A 163 -10.17 7.29 10.47
N LYS A 164 -9.81 6.14 9.89
CA LYS A 164 -9.96 4.80 10.46
C LYS A 164 -8.63 4.09 10.68
N SER A 165 -7.54 4.84 10.62
CA SER A 165 -6.20 4.43 11.06
C SER A 165 -6.18 4.10 12.55
N ASP A 166 -5.29 3.19 12.96
CA ASP A 166 -5.01 2.89 14.37
C ASP A 166 -4.41 4.09 15.14
N TYR A 167 -3.97 5.12 14.41
CA TYR A 167 -3.41 6.36 14.95
C TYR A 167 -4.40 7.53 14.92
N ALA A 168 -5.64 7.30 14.47
CA ALA A 168 -6.65 8.35 14.39
C ALA A 168 -7.23 8.69 15.77
N GLU A 169 -7.27 9.99 16.09
CA GLU A 169 -7.92 10.51 17.28
C GLU A 169 -9.21 11.24 16.88
N ASN A 170 -10.34 10.84 17.46
CA ASN A 170 -11.66 11.40 17.14
C ASN A 170 -12.00 11.42 15.64
N GLY A 171 -11.53 10.41 14.90
CA GLY A 171 -11.77 10.27 13.46
C GLY A 171 -10.87 11.12 12.57
N VAL A 172 -9.77 11.65 13.09
CA VAL A 172 -8.74 12.35 12.31
C VAL A 172 -7.38 11.75 12.64
N ASP A 173 -6.65 11.33 11.61
CA ASP A 173 -5.24 10.96 11.78
C ASP A 173 -4.38 12.23 11.70
N PRO A 174 -3.69 12.62 12.78
CA PRO A 174 -2.83 13.80 12.77
C PRO A 174 -1.65 13.67 11.79
N GLY A 175 -1.40 12.44 11.35
CA GLY A 175 -0.41 12.08 10.36
C GLY A 175 -0.79 12.38 8.90
N GLY A 176 -2.06 12.71 8.63
CA GLY A 176 -2.52 13.07 7.29
C GLY A 176 -3.47 12.04 6.66
N PHE A 177 -3.71 12.21 5.36
CA PHE A 177 -4.87 11.64 4.68
C PHE A 177 -4.53 10.76 3.46
N ALA A 178 -3.26 10.40 3.29
CA ALA A 178 -2.78 9.76 2.07
C ALA A 178 -3.32 8.32 1.88
N GLY A 179 -3.76 7.64 2.93
CA GLY A 179 -4.42 6.33 2.85
C GLY A 179 -5.90 6.38 2.50
N ILE A 180 -6.55 7.57 2.51
CA ILE A 180 -7.95 7.72 2.09
C ILE A 180 -8.06 7.44 0.60
N HIS A 181 -9.11 6.73 0.20
CA HIS A 181 -9.37 6.38 -1.19
C HIS A 181 -10.85 6.34 -1.52
N ALA A 182 -11.18 6.60 -2.79
CA ALA A 182 -12.47 6.20 -3.32
C ALA A 182 -12.57 4.67 -3.33
N ARG A 183 -13.77 4.12 -3.17
CA ARG A 183 -13.93 2.67 -3.02
C ARG A 183 -15.14 2.11 -3.72
N SER A 184 -14.96 0.93 -4.30
CA SER A 184 -16.03 0.01 -4.65
C SER A 184 -15.87 -1.26 -3.80
N ALA A 185 -16.94 -1.72 -3.15
CA ALA A 185 -16.96 -2.94 -2.36
C ALA A 185 -18.13 -3.79 -2.86
N ILE A 186 -17.82 -4.84 -3.60
CA ILE A 186 -18.81 -5.61 -4.36
C ILE A 186 -18.74 -7.08 -3.99
N GLY A 187 -19.90 -7.69 -3.81
CA GLY A 187 -20.05 -9.14 -3.70
C GLY A 187 -20.42 -9.77 -5.04
N GLY A 188 -20.54 -11.10 -5.06
CA GLY A 188 -21.18 -11.86 -6.12
C GLY A 188 -20.25 -12.73 -6.96
N PHE A 189 -19.04 -12.98 -6.47
CA PHE A 189 -18.06 -13.85 -7.12
C PHE A 189 -18.04 -15.23 -6.47
N ASP A 190 -17.73 -16.25 -7.28
CA ASP A 190 -17.40 -17.60 -6.81
C ASP A 190 -15.88 -17.69 -6.56
N GLY A 191 -15.49 -18.36 -5.50
CA GLY A 191 -14.09 -18.49 -5.09
C GLY A 191 -13.96 -19.38 -3.86
N ARG A 192 -12.71 -19.64 -3.45
CA ARG A 192 -12.39 -20.40 -2.21
C ARG A 192 -11.59 -19.56 -1.21
N PHE A 193 -11.79 -18.25 -1.27
CA PHE A 193 -11.19 -17.22 -0.42
C PHE A 193 -12.28 -16.20 -0.05
N SER A 194 -11.94 -15.17 0.73
CA SER A 194 -12.94 -14.23 1.26
C SER A 194 -13.05 -12.95 0.45
N ILE A 195 -11.92 -12.37 0.03
CA ILE A 195 -11.87 -11.13 -0.73
C ILE A 195 -10.65 -11.11 -1.65
N GLU A 196 -10.73 -10.37 -2.75
CA GLU A 196 -9.60 -9.95 -3.56
C GLU A 196 -9.63 -8.42 -3.75
N PRO A 197 -8.87 -7.65 -2.96
CA PRO A 197 -8.71 -6.23 -3.18
C PRO A 197 -7.64 -5.92 -4.23
N GLU A 198 -7.86 -4.88 -5.03
CA GLU A 198 -6.86 -4.20 -5.87
C GLU A 198 -6.86 -2.68 -5.58
N ILE A 199 -5.75 -2.01 -5.90
CA ILE A 199 -5.58 -0.60 -5.53
C ILE A 199 -4.76 0.22 -6.54
N ILE A 200 -5.07 1.51 -6.61
CA ILE A 200 -4.34 2.51 -7.39
C ILE A 200 -3.84 3.58 -6.44
N VAL A 201 -2.54 3.89 -6.48
CA VAL A 201 -1.92 4.96 -5.70
C VAL A 201 -1.30 6.00 -6.63
N ALA A 202 -1.15 7.21 -6.13
CA ALA A 202 -0.40 8.28 -6.77
C ALA A 202 0.96 8.44 -6.08
N VAL A 203 2.02 8.59 -6.87
CA VAL A 203 3.38 8.96 -6.45
C VAL A 203 3.81 10.18 -7.31
N PRO A 204 4.90 10.90 -6.99
CA PRO A 204 5.43 11.95 -7.85
C PRO A 204 5.72 11.44 -9.27
N PRO A 205 5.35 12.19 -10.33
CA PRO A 205 5.72 11.83 -11.70
C PRO A 205 7.24 11.71 -11.91
N SER A 206 8.04 12.45 -11.12
CA SER A 206 9.49 12.33 -11.12
C SER A 206 9.95 10.93 -10.70
N LEU A 207 9.35 10.35 -9.66
CA LEU A 207 9.65 8.97 -9.25
C LEU A 207 9.27 7.95 -10.34
N THR A 208 8.06 8.06 -10.92
CA THR A 208 7.66 7.10 -11.96
C THR A 208 8.56 7.18 -13.19
N ARG A 209 9.01 8.38 -13.57
CA ARG A 209 9.97 8.56 -14.68
C ARG A 209 11.33 7.94 -14.35
N ASP A 210 11.84 8.15 -13.14
CA ASP A 210 13.10 7.54 -12.68
C ASP A 210 13.02 6.01 -12.72
N ILE A 211 11.95 5.41 -12.20
CA ILE A 211 11.71 3.96 -12.25
C ILE A 211 11.68 3.47 -13.72
N ILE A 212 10.90 4.12 -14.57
CA ILE A 212 10.71 3.71 -15.96
C ILE A 212 12.04 3.77 -16.74
N MET A 213 12.81 4.84 -16.59
CA MET A 213 14.10 5.00 -17.25
C MET A 213 15.14 3.98 -16.74
N ASN A 214 15.09 3.62 -15.46
CA ASN A 214 16.10 2.75 -14.86
C ASN A 214 15.80 1.25 -15.04
N ARG A 215 14.54 0.83 -14.90
CA ARG A 215 14.16 -0.60 -14.90
C ARG A 215 12.82 -0.93 -15.54
N GLY A 216 12.18 0.03 -16.21
CA GLY A 216 10.91 -0.14 -16.91
C GLY A 216 9.68 0.03 -16.01
N TRP A 217 8.49 -0.07 -16.62
CA TRP A 217 7.22 0.28 -15.99
C TRP A 217 6.47 -0.90 -15.33
N VAL A 218 7.07 -2.09 -15.27
CA VAL A 218 6.38 -3.32 -14.85
C VAL A 218 7.12 -4.01 -13.71
N PHE A 219 6.36 -4.54 -12.76
CA PHE A 219 6.84 -5.38 -11.67
C PHE A 219 5.98 -6.66 -11.60
N PRO A 220 6.55 -7.89 -11.46
CA PRO A 220 7.99 -8.21 -11.39
C PRO A 220 8.80 -7.74 -12.61
N LEU A 221 10.12 -7.71 -12.48
CA LEU A 221 10.97 -7.04 -13.46
C LEU A 221 11.16 -7.89 -14.73
N PRO A 222 11.22 -7.28 -15.94
CA PRO A 222 11.68 -7.99 -17.13
C PRO A 222 13.06 -8.60 -16.88
N PRO A 223 13.39 -9.80 -17.42
CA PRO A 223 14.63 -10.51 -17.08
C PRO A 223 15.90 -9.66 -17.17
N ALA A 224 16.06 -8.89 -18.25
CA ALA A 224 17.22 -8.00 -18.43
C ALA A 224 17.29 -6.88 -17.39
N MET A 225 16.14 -6.37 -16.93
CA MET A 225 16.08 -5.33 -15.90
C MET A 225 16.31 -5.90 -14.51
N LEU A 226 15.88 -7.14 -14.23
CA LEU A 226 16.20 -7.84 -12.99
C LEU A 226 17.71 -8.00 -12.82
N GLU A 227 18.40 -8.47 -13.87
CA GLU A 227 19.86 -8.62 -13.84
C GLU A 227 20.56 -7.27 -13.65
N LYS A 228 20.07 -6.20 -14.29
CA LYS A 228 20.58 -4.83 -14.08
C LYS A 228 20.41 -4.37 -12.63
N VAL A 229 19.24 -4.58 -12.04
CA VAL A 229 18.99 -4.18 -10.64
C VAL A 229 19.85 -4.99 -9.68
N LYS A 230 20.01 -6.30 -9.90
CA LYS A 230 20.87 -7.15 -9.06
C LYS A 230 22.34 -6.73 -9.11
N SER A 231 22.87 -6.37 -10.29
CA SER A 231 24.28 -5.99 -10.42
C SER A 231 24.63 -4.65 -9.76
N GLN A 232 23.64 -3.78 -9.54
CA GLN A 232 23.82 -2.49 -8.87
C GLN A 232 23.78 -2.61 -7.33
N ARG A 233 23.34 -3.76 -6.79
CA ARG A 233 23.29 -4.02 -5.35
C ARG A 233 24.55 -4.75 -4.82
N GLY A 234 25.43 -5.20 -5.72
CA GLY A 234 26.67 -5.92 -5.42
C GLY A 234 27.87 -5.02 -5.18
#